data_AF-A0A8H6WWH4-F1
#
_entry.id   AF-A0A8H6WWH4-F1
#
_cell.length_a   1.000
_cell.length_b   1.000
_cell.length_c   1.000
_cell.angle_alpha   90.00
_cell.angle_beta   90.00
_cell.angle_gamma   90.00
#
_symmetry.space_group_name_H-M   'P 1'
#
loop_
_entity.id
_entity.type
_entity.pdbx_description
1 polymer ?
#
loop_
_entity_poly.entity_id
_entity_poly.type
_entity_poly.pdbx_seq_one_letter_code
_entity_poly.pdbx_strand_id
1 'polypeptide(L)'
;MLGRGLFVLLALGLGAVAQQAPMQLSSLGTSAFTTLANPRFPNHRIRIKQSAFCDPTINVYTGYLDVDEGAKHLFFYFFESRRDPAKDDVVMWINGGPGVGVGFSYADFGETVETTEDAAKNIYSFISLFFEAFPQYEGRGLHLSGESYGGRYLPIFASKIYDQNKLAEAAGGKVINLKSVIIGNGITDISTLYPGRYEIECGRAALDVPFQTIGNRVRMKQALARCQKLM
;
A
#
# COMPACT_ATOMS: atom_id res chain seq x y z
N MET A 1 6.16 -36.60 56.86
CA MET A 1 7.15 -36.46 55.75
C MET A 1 6.53 -37.14 54.54
N LEU A 2 6.24 -36.58 53.37
CA LEU A 2 6.52 -35.33 52.67
C LEU A 2 5.17 -34.90 52.01
N GLY A 3 4.69 -33.67 52.06
CA GLY A 3 5.25 -32.52 51.32
C GLY A 3 4.65 -32.44 49.90
N ARG A 4 3.38 -32.05 49.75
CA ARG A 4 2.77 -31.71 48.45
C ARG A 4 3.29 -30.34 48.01
N GLY A 5 4.20 -30.33 47.03
CA GLY A 5 4.74 -29.12 46.43
C GLY A 5 3.71 -28.45 45.53
N LEU A 6 3.29 -27.25 45.91
CA LEU A 6 2.54 -26.32 45.08
C LEU A 6 3.53 -25.66 44.10
N PHE A 7 3.53 -26.07 42.83
CA PHE A 7 4.27 -25.38 41.78
C PHE A 7 3.51 -24.11 41.39
N VAL A 8 3.94 -22.97 41.94
CA VAL A 8 3.54 -21.66 41.46
C VAL A 8 4.36 -21.38 40.21
N LEU A 9 3.78 -21.54 39.01
CA LEU A 9 4.34 -20.95 37.80
C LEU A 9 4.16 -19.43 37.90
N LEU A 10 5.26 -18.71 38.16
CA LEU A 10 5.33 -17.28 37.90
C LEU A 10 5.19 -17.09 36.37
N ALA A 11 4.01 -16.66 35.93
CA ALA A 11 3.84 -16.10 34.60
C ALA A 11 4.51 -14.71 34.58
N LEU A 12 5.80 -14.67 34.24
CA LEU A 12 6.43 -13.44 33.78
C LEU A 12 5.81 -13.10 32.43
N GLY A 13 4.87 -12.15 32.44
CA GLY A 13 4.27 -11.56 31.25
C GLY A 13 5.31 -10.80 30.44
N LEU A 14 6.09 -11.51 29.64
CA LEU A 14 6.60 -10.99 28.39
C LEU A 14 5.44 -11.15 27.41
N GLY A 15 4.83 -10.04 27.02
CA GLY A 15 3.82 -10.01 25.98
C GLY A 15 4.43 -10.49 24.66
N ALA A 16 4.49 -11.81 24.48
CA ALA A 16 4.73 -12.40 23.18
C ALA A 16 3.56 -11.95 22.31
N VAL A 17 3.84 -11.09 21.33
CA VAL A 17 2.91 -10.82 20.24
C VAL A 17 2.69 -12.15 19.55
N ALA A 18 1.60 -12.85 19.89
CA ALA A 18 1.28 -14.12 19.27
C ALA A 18 1.02 -13.86 17.78
N GLN A 19 1.77 -14.55 16.91
CA GLN A 19 1.51 -14.51 15.49
C GLN A 19 0.11 -15.08 15.23
N GLN A 20 -0.75 -14.32 14.54
CA GLN A 20 -2.10 -14.79 14.23
C GLN A 20 -2.03 -16.09 13.42
N ALA A 21 -2.80 -17.10 13.81
CA ALA A 21 -2.94 -18.33 13.04
C ALA A 21 -3.59 -18.01 11.67
N PRO A 22 -3.21 -18.73 10.60
CA PRO A 22 -3.83 -18.57 9.29
C PRO A 22 -5.36 -18.74 9.38
N MET A 23 -6.11 -17.89 8.71
CA MET A 23 -7.57 -17.90 8.74
C MET A 23 -8.17 -17.62 7.35
N GLN A 24 -9.46 -17.90 7.19
CA GLN A 24 -10.18 -17.60 5.95
C GLN A 24 -10.78 -16.21 6.00
N LEU A 25 -10.79 -15.48 4.88
CA LEU A 25 -11.39 -14.13 4.84
C LEU A 25 -12.89 -14.19 5.20
N SER A 26 -13.56 -15.26 4.79
CA SER A 26 -14.98 -15.50 5.07
C SER A 26 -15.32 -15.73 6.55
N SER A 27 -14.33 -15.97 7.42
CA SER A 27 -14.57 -16.12 8.86
C SER A 27 -14.57 -14.79 9.62
N LEU A 28 -14.26 -13.69 8.95
CA LEU A 28 -14.31 -12.35 9.55
C LEU A 28 -15.75 -11.93 9.84
N GLY A 29 -15.99 -11.44 11.06
CA GLY A 29 -17.29 -10.89 11.45
C GLY A 29 -17.55 -9.52 10.82
N THR A 30 -18.80 -9.06 10.92
CA THR A 30 -19.26 -7.75 10.41
C THR A 30 -19.30 -6.64 11.47
N SER A 31 -19.42 -7.03 12.74
CA SER A 31 -19.66 -6.11 13.86
C SER A 31 -18.38 -5.52 14.46
N ALA A 32 -17.27 -6.26 14.48
CA ALA A 32 -16.01 -5.85 15.10
C ALA A 32 -14.82 -6.13 14.18
N PHE A 33 -13.75 -5.34 14.34
CA PHE A 33 -12.49 -5.58 13.65
C PHE A 33 -11.75 -6.78 14.26
N THR A 34 -11.26 -7.65 13.40
CA THR A 34 -10.18 -8.58 13.73
C THR A 34 -8.85 -7.88 13.50
N THR A 35 -7.99 -7.86 14.52
CA THR A 35 -6.65 -7.28 14.42
C THR A 35 -5.64 -8.36 14.09
N LEU A 36 -4.88 -8.19 13.01
CA LEU A 36 -3.80 -9.04 12.56
C LEU A 36 -2.47 -8.39 12.93
N ALA A 37 -1.58 -9.15 13.56
CA ALA A 37 -0.22 -8.73 13.88
C ALA A 37 0.78 -9.86 13.65
N ASN A 38 2.04 -9.49 13.37
CA ASN A 38 3.14 -10.42 13.21
C ASN A 38 4.41 -9.86 13.87
N PRO A 39 5.15 -10.64 14.68
CA PRO A 39 6.44 -10.23 15.25
C PRO A 39 7.45 -9.69 14.24
N ARG A 40 7.39 -10.09 12.96
CA ARG A 40 8.26 -9.56 11.90
C ARG A 40 7.98 -8.09 11.56
N PHE A 41 6.76 -7.64 11.82
CA PHE A 41 6.31 -6.27 11.57
C PHE A 41 5.73 -5.68 12.86
N PRO A 42 6.56 -5.47 13.90
CA PRO A 42 6.09 -5.10 15.24
C PRO A 42 5.35 -3.76 15.27
N ASN A 43 5.64 -2.88 14.30
CA ASN A 43 5.07 -1.53 14.20
C ASN A 43 3.87 -1.47 13.24
N HIS A 44 3.40 -2.61 12.72
CA HIS A 44 2.31 -2.69 11.76
C HIS A 44 1.22 -3.63 12.26
N ARG A 45 -0.05 -3.20 12.14
CA ARG A 45 -1.21 -4.05 12.42
C ARG A 45 -2.26 -3.84 11.34
N ILE A 46 -3.04 -4.89 11.04
CA ILE A 46 -4.20 -4.76 10.15
C ILE A 46 -5.45 -4.98 10.97
N ARG A 47 -6.33 -3.98 11.04
CA ARG A 47 -7.69 -4.14 11.53
C ARG A 47 -8.59 -4.40 10.34
N ILE A 48 -9.25 -5.55 10.26
CA ILE A 48 -10.11 -5.92 9.13
C ILE A 48 -11.42 -6.53 9.61
N LYS A 49 -12.49 -6.25 8.87
CA LYS A 49 -13.80 -6.87 9.07
C LYS A 49 -14.52 -7.06 7.73
N GLN A 50 -15.50 -7.95 7.70
CA GLN A 50 -16.42 -8.05 6.57
C GLN A 50 -17.38 -6.85 6.59
N SER A 51 -17.63 -6.29 5.42
CA SER A 51 -18.46 -5.10 5.22
C SER A 51 -19.41 -5.30 4.05
N ALA A 52 -20.51 -4.56 4.05
CA ALA A 52 -21.41 -4.46 2.92
C ALA A 52 -21.06 -3.20 2.11
N PHE A 53 -21.06 -3.29 0.78
CA PHE A 53 -20.76 -2.13 -0.07
C PHE A 53 -21.46 -2.27 -1.43
N CYS A 54 -22.49 -1.46 -1.68
CA CYS A 54 -23.25 -1.18 -2.93
C CYS A 54 -23.69 -2.35 -3.85
N ASP A 55 -22.89 -3.41 -3.97
CA ASP A 55 -23.12 -4.66 -4.69
C ASP A 55 -23.19 -5.82 -3.68
N PRO A 56 -24.36 -6.46 -3.51
CA PRO A 56 -24.53 -7.56 -2.56
C PRO A 56 -23.97 -8.90 -3.06
N THR A 57 -23.50 -8.97 -4.31
CA THR A 57 -23.06 -10.23 -4.94
C THR A 57 -21.60 -10.59 -4.67
N ILE A 58 -20.84 -9.70 -4.04
CA ILE A 58 -19.43 -9.88 -3.72
C ILE A 58 -19.18 -9.72 -2.24
N ASN A 59 -18.21 -10.48 -1.72
CA ASN A 59 -17.70 -10.23 -0.38
C ASN A 59 -16.80 -9.00 -0.41
N VAL A 60 -17.05 -8.08 0.51
CA VAL A 60 -16.29 -6.86 0.69
C VAL A 60 -15.76 -6.81 2.09
N TYR A 61 -14.55 -6.30 2.22
CA TYR A 61 -13.87 -6.15 3.50
C TYR A 61 -13.32 -4.75 3.58
N THR A 62 -13.39 -4.18 4.78
CA THR A 62 -12.83 -2.87 5.06
C THR A 62 -11.89 -2.98 6.24
N GLY A 63 -10.87 -2.15 6.22
CA GLY A 63 -9.91 -2.17 7.30
C GLY A 63 -9.02 -0.96 7.35
N TYR A 64 -8.13 -1.01 8.33
CA TYR A 64 -7.04 -0.07 8.51
C TYR A 64 -5.73 -0.83 8.60
N LEU A 65 -4.71 -0.34 7.91
CA LEU A 65 -3.32 -0.60 8.23
C LEU A 65 -2.89 0.44 9.25
N ASP A 66 -2.63 -0.01 10.47
CA ASP A 66 -2.06 0.79 11.54
C ASP A 66 -0.54 0.75 11.42
N VAL A 67 0.09 1.92 11.42
CA VAL A 67 1.54 2.12 11.25
C VAL A 67 2.07 2.90 12.45
N ASP A 68 3.36 2.73 12.76
CA ASP A 68 4.06 3.43 13.84
C ASP A 68 3.34 3.25 15.19
N GLU A 69 3.09 1.98 15.55
CA GLU A 69 2.37 1.60 16.77
C GLU A 69 0.94 2.15 16.86
N GLY A 70 0.37 2.52 15.71
CA GLY A 70 -0.99 3.06 15.63
C GLY A 70 -1.04 4.59 15.64
N ALA A 71 0.06 5.30 15.42
CA ALA A 71 0.03 6.75 15.22
C ALA A 71 -0.67 7.13 13.89
N LYS A 72 -0.66 6.23 12.90
CA LYS A 72 -1.28 6.44 11.58
C LYS A 72 -2.17 5.26 11.21
N HIS A 73 -3.29 5.57 10.56
CA HIS A 73 -4.30 4.60 10.17
C HIS A 73 -4.65 4.77 8.69
N LEU A 74 -4.16 3.87 7.85
CA LEU A 74 -4.40 3.86 6.41
C LEU A 74 -5.58 2.97 6.08
N PHE A 75 -6.68 3.57 5.66
CA PHE A 75 -7.90 2.84 5.37
C PHE A 75 -7.82 2.11 4.01
N PHE A 76 -8.42 0.93 3.91
CA PHE A 76 -8.56 0.18 2.66
C PHE A 76 -9.93 -0.49 2.51
N TYR A 77 -10.32 -0.67 1.24
CA TYR A 77 -11.33 -1.64 0.81
C TYR A 77 -10.63 -2.83 0.15
N PHE A 78 -11.18 -4.03 0.36
CA PHE A 78 -10.80 -5.24 -0.36
C PHE A 78 -12.07 -5.90 -0.91
N PHE A 79 -12.08 -6.16 -2.21
CA PHE A 79 -13.20 -6.77 -2.93
C PHE A 79 -12.75 -8.12 -3.46
N GLU A 80 -13.54 -9.17 -3.21
CA GLU A 80 -13.29 -10.45 -3.85
C GLU A 80 -13.67 -10.41 -5.33
N SER A 81 -12.98 -11.21 -6.15
CA SER A 81 -13.31 -11.34 -7.58
C SER A 81 -14.73 -11.89 -7.76
N ARG A 82 -15.47 -11.31 -8.71
CA ARG A 82 -16.78 -11.82 -9.15
C ARG A 82 -16.70 -13.14 -9.92
N ARG A 83 -15.54 -13.46 -10.50
CA ARG A 83 -15.38 -14.62 -11.38
C ARG A 83 -15.00 -15.86 -10.59
N ASP A 84 -13.77 -15.91 -10.09
CA ASP A 84 -13.28 -17.03 -9.28
C ASP A 84 -12.37 -16.50 -8.17
N PRO A 85 -12.92 -16.10 -7.00
CA PRO A 85 -12.13 -15.54 -5.91
C PRO A 85 -11.18 -16.57 -5.28
N ALA A 86 -11.22 -17.85 -5.66
CA ALA A 86 -10.26 -18.86 -5.23
C ALA A 86 -9.02 -18.94 -6.16
N LYS A 87 -9.10 -18.44 -7.39
CA LYS A 87 -8.02 -18.55 -8.39
C LYS A 87 -7.51 -17.22 -8.93
N ASP A 88 -8.34 -16.19 -8.92
CA ASP A 88 -8.01 -14.92 -9.57
C ASP A 88 -6.90 -14.18 -8.82
N ASP A 89 -6.04 -13.52 -9.59
CA ASP A 89 -4.94 -12.70 -9.10
C ASP A 89 -5.44 -11.49 -8.30
N VAL A 90 -4.56 -10.94 -7.46
CA VAL A 90 -4.83 -9.80 -6.61
C VAL A 90 -4.32 -8.53 -7.27
N VAL A 91 -5.16 -7.50 -7.33
CA VAL A 91 -4.79 -6.17 -7.83
C VAL A 91 -4.85 -5.17 -6.68
N MET A 92 -3.73 -4.52 -6.41
CA MET A 92 -3.68 -3.37 -5.51
C MET A 92 -3.79 -2.09 -6.32
N TRP A 93 -4.79 -1.27 -6.03
CA TRP A 93 -4.96 0.05 -6.63
C TRP A 93 -4.59 1.16 -5.66
N ILE A 94 -3.78 2.12 -6.10
CA ILE A 94 -3.33 3.26 -5.31
C ILE A 94 -3.51 4.54 -6.12
N ASN A 95 -4.35 5.44 -5.62
CA ASN A 95 -4.46 6.78 -6.19
C ASN A 95 -3.21 7.62 -5.88
N GLY A 96 -2.96 8.63 -6.71
CA GLY A 96 -2.00 9.68 -6.40
C GLY A 96 -2.49 10.67 -5.33
N GLY A 97 -1.71 11.73 -5.09
CA GLY A 97 -1.92 12.68 -4.00
C GLY A 97 -1.37 12.11 -2.68
N PRO A 98 -0.39 12.76 -2.03
CA PRO A 98 0.21 12.19 -0.83
C PRO A 98 -0.67 12.35 0.40
N GLY A 99 -0.76 11.25 1.15
CA GLY A 99 -0.73 11.34 2.61
C GLY A 99 -1.97 10.89 3.36
N VAL A 100 -1.76 10.88 4.67
CA VAL A 100 -2.79 10.87 5.70
C VAL A 100 -3.67 12.12 5.57
N GLY A 101 -4.99 11.99 5.76
CA GLY A 101 -5.96 13.07 5.58
C GLY A 101 -6.72 13.06 4.25
N VAL A 102 -6.42 12.09 3.37
CA VAL A 102 -7.22 11.81 2.17
C VAL A 102 -8.16 10.63 2.43
N GLY A 103 -9.45 10.81 2.12
CA GLY A 103 -10.47 9.78 2.32
C GLY A 103 -10.72 9.49 3.80
N PHE A 104 -10.55 8.23 4.20
CA PHE A 104 -10.78 7.77 5.59
C PHE A 104 -9.48 7.53 6.38
N SER A 105 -8.31 7.86 5.81
CA SER A 105 -7.02 7.68 6.45
C SER A 105 -6.67 8.87 7.35
N TYR A 106 -6.26 8.63 8.60
CA TYR A 106 -6.01 9.67 9.60
C TYR A 106 -4.78 9.36 10.47
N ALA A 107 -4.26 10.36 11.17
CA ALA A 107 -3.19 10.23 12.16
C ALA A 107 -3.62 10.88 13.46
N ASP A 108 -3.20 10.30 14.58
CA ASP A 108 -3.66 10.71 15.90
C ASP A 108 -2.98 12.01 16.38
N PHE A 109 -1.74 12.29 15.95
CA PHE A 109 -0.99 13.48 16.40
C PHE A 109 -0.49 14.37 15.24
N GLY A 110 -1.13 14.27 14.07
CA GLY A 110 -0.85 15.15 12.92
C GLY A 110 0.41 14.80 12.14
N GLU A 111 0.96 13.60 12.32
CA GLU A 111 2.07 13.07 11.53
C GLU A 111 1.67 12.92 10.05
N THR A 112 2.25 13.74 9.19
CA THR A 112 1.83 13.84 7.77
C THR A 112 2.98 13.67 6.78
N VAL A 113 4.24 13.65 7.24
CA VAL A 113 5.40 13.53 6.34
C VAL A 113 5.91 12.10 6.34
N GLU A 114 5.62 11.38 5.25
CA GLU A 114 6.25 10.10 4.91
C GLU A 114 7.00 10.24 3.58
N THR A 115 8.18 9.65 3.48
CA THR A 115 8.88 9.48 2.20
C THR A 115 8.21 8.37 1.39
N THR A 116 8.45 8.33 0.08
CA THR A 116 7.92 7.23 -0.76
C THR A 116 8.55 5.88 -0.35
N GLU A 117 9.79 5.92 0.13
CA GLU A 117 10.54 4.78 0.65
C GLU A 117 9.94 4.25 1.96
N ASP A 118 9.47 5.14 2.84
CA ASP A 118 8.77 4.73 4.06
C ASP A 118 7.39 4.14 3.74
N ALA A 119 6.65 4.78 2.83
CA ALA A 119 5.41 4.22 2.31
C ALA A 119 5.63 2.82 1.70
N ALA A 120 6.75 2.59 1.01
CA ALA A 120 7.09 1.29 0.44
C ALA A 120 7.27 0.21 1.52
N LYS A 121 7.88 0.55 2.66
CA LYS A 121 7.98 -0.36 3.81
C LYS A 121 6.59 -0.69 4.36
N ASN A 122 5.74 0.32 4.51
CA ASN A 122 4.37 0.15 5.02
C ASN A 122 3.53 -0.76 4.11
N ILE A 123 3.57 -0.53 2.80
CA ILE A 123 2.85 -1.35 1.82
C ILE A 123 3.41 -2.78 1.75
N TYR A 124 4.73 -2.96 1.82
CA TYR A 124 5.32 -4.29 1.89
C TYR A 124 4.86 -5.06 3.14
N SER A 125 4.88 -4.42 4.32
CA SER A 125 4.40 -5.01 5.57
C SER A 125 2.91 -5.37 5.47
N PHE A 126 2.08 -4.49 4.90
CA PHE A 126 0.66 -4.73 4.70
C PHE A 126 0.39 -5.97 3.83
N ILE A 127 1.01 -6.05 2.65
CA ILE A 127 0.80 -7.19 1.74
C ILE A 127 1.29 -8.48 2.40
N SER A 128 2.44 -8.44 3.07
CA SER A 128 3.00 -9.60 3.77
C SER A 128 2.08 -10.08 4.89
N LEU A 129 1.63 -9.18 5.76
CA LEU A 129 0.69 -9.48 6.85
C LEU A 129 -0.63 -10.04 6.31
N PHE A 130 -1.16 -9.43 5.24
CA PHE A 130 -2.43 -9.83 4.65
C PHE A 130 -2.36 -11.23 4.03
N PHE A 131 -1.33 -11.53 3.22
CA PHE A 131 -1.17 -12.86 2.61
C PHE A 131 -0.82 -13.96 3.61
N GLU A 132 -0.11 -13.63 4.69
CA GLU A 132 0.17 -14.60 5.76
C GLU A 132 -1.07 -14.91 6.60
N ALA A 133 -1.89 -13.90 6.91
CA ALA A 133 -3.14 -14.10 7.63
C ALA A 133 -4.19 -14.85 6.80
N PHE A 134 -4.19 -14.62 5.48
CA PHE A 134 -5.16 -15.16 4.53
C PHE A 134 -4.46 -16.01 3.45
N PRO A 135 -4.04 -17.25 3.80
CA PRO A 135 -3.20 -18.08 2.94
C PRO A 135 -3.87 -18.47 1.61
N GLN A 136 -5.18 -18.30 1.47
CA GLN A 136 -5.87 -18.48 0.19
C GLN A 136 -5.42 -17.51 -0.91
N TYR A 137 -4.75 -16.41 -0.56
CA TYR A 137 -4.12 -15.48 -1.52
C TYR A 137 -2.60 -15.69 -1.63
N GLU A 138 -2.02 -16.56 -0.82
CA GLU A 138 -0.59 -16.87 -0.90
C GLU A 138 -0.24 -17.46 -2.28
N GLY A 139 0.86 -16.98 -2.87
CA GLY A 139 1.33 -17.43 -4.18
C GLY A 139 0.54 -16.90 -5.37
N ARG A 140 -0.62 -16.26 -5.18
CA ARG A 140 -1.37 -15.62 -6.28
C ARG A 140 -0.57 -14.50 -6.91
N GLY A 141 -0.80 -14.27 -8.21
CA GLY A 141 -0.21 -13.13 -8.89
C GLY A 141 -0.66 -11.84 -8.23
N LEU A 142 0.29 -10.95 -7.96
CA LEU A 142 0.04 -9.61 -7.46
C LEU A 142 0.34 -8.60 -8.57
N HIS A 143 -0.62 -7.72 -8.84
CA HIS A 143 -0.45 -6.58 -9.74
C HIS A 143 -0.56 -5.30 -8.93
N LEU A 144 0.45 -4.44 -9.03
CA LEU A 144 0.36 -3.09 -8.48
C LEU A 144 -0.16 -2.16 -9.56
N SER A 145 -1.12 -1.31 -9.22
CA SER A 145 -1.76 -0.40 -10.16
C SER A 145 -2.07 0.94 -9.51
N GLY A 146 -2.16 2.00 -10.30
CA GLY A 146 -2.47 3.32 -9.80
C GLY A 146 -2.24 4.42 -10.81
N GLU A 147 -2.48 5.66 -10.38
CA GLU A 147 -2.45 6.83 -11.25
C GLU A 147 -1.77 8.05 -10.62
N SER A 148 -1.44 9.04 -11.45
CA SER A 148 -0.90 10.34 -10.99
C SER A 148 0.39 10.16 -10.15
N TYR A 149 0.41 10.55 -8.87
CA TYR A 149 1.57 10.31 -7.99
C TYR A 149 1.85 8.81 -7.74
N GLY A 150 0.91 7.92 -8.10
CA GLY A 150 1.18 6.49 -8.26
C GLY A 150 2.38 6.18 -9.16
N GLY A 151 2.71 7.06 -10.11
CA GLY A 151 3.95 6.99 -10.90
C GLY A 151 5.25 7.08 -10.09
N ARG A 152 5.21 7.68 -8.89
CA ARG A 152 6.32 7.67 -7.92
C ARG A 152 6.22 6.49 -6.94
N TYR A 153 5.02 6.17 -6.47
CA TYR A 153 4.81 5.08 -5.52
C TYR A 153 5.13 3.70 -6.07
N LEU A 154 4.51 3.34 -7.19
CA LEU A 154 4.45 1.96 -7.65
C LEU A 154 5.84 1.39 -8.02
N PRO A 155 6.75 2.14 -8.68
CA PRO A 155 8.11 1.64 -8.93
C PRO A 155 8.88 1.35 -7.63
N ILE A 156 8.76 2.22 -6.63
CA ILE A 156 9.46 2.06 -5.35
C ILE A 156 8.85 0.91 -4.53
N PHE A 157 7.52 0.73 -4.59
CA PHE A 157 6.84 -0.39 -3.95
C PHE A 157 7.24 -1.72 -4.58
N ALA A 158 7.29 -1.76 -5.92
CA ALA A 158 7.76 -2.92 -6.66
C ALA A 158 9.22 -3.25 -6.36
N SER A 159 10.11 -2.23 -6.32
CA SER A 159 11.51 -2.42 -5.94
C SER A 159 11.63 -2.99 -4.53
N LYS A 160 10.85 -2.45 -3.58
CA LYS A 160 10.86 -2.96 -2.20
C LYS A 160 10.42 -4.43 -2.13
N ILE A 161 9.36 -4.81 -2.84
CA ILE A 161 8.93 -6.22 -2.92
C ILE A 161 10.02 -7.09 -3.56
N TYR A 162 10.63 -6.63 -4.64
CA TYR A 162 11.70 -7.36 -5.33
C TYR A 162 12.91 -7.61 -4.41
N ASP A 163 13.39 -6.57 -3.72
CA ASP A 163 14.54 -6.67 -2.82
C ASP A 163 14.23 -7.60 -1.64
N GLN A 164 13.03 -7.52 -1.06
CA GLN A 164 12.63 -8.39 0.03
C GLN A 164 12.42 -9.84 -0.42
N ASN A 165 11.90 -10.06 -1.64
CA ASN A 165 11.83 -11.40 -2.22
C ASN A 165 13.22 -12.02 -2.36
N LYS A 166 14.24 -11.26 -2.78
CA LYS A 166 15.63 -11.77 -2.88
C LYS A 166 16.17 -12.22 -1.53
N LEU A 167 15.88 -11.45 -0.46
CA LEU A 167 16.25 -11.82 0.90
C LEU A 167 15.48 -13.04 1.40
N ALA A 168 14.19 -13.13 1.10
CA ALA A 168 13.36 -14.28 1.45
C ALA A 168 13.83 -15.55 0.74
N GLU A 169 14.11 -15.50 -0.56
CA GLU A 169 14.67 -16.61 -1.35
C GLU A 169 15.96 -17.14 -0.73
N ALA A 170 16.90 -16.25 -0.40
CA ALA A 170 18.17 -16.62 0.22
C ALA A 170 18.00 -17.29 1.61
N ALA A 171 16.92 -16.96 2.32
CA ALA A 171 16.57 -17.54 3.61
C ALA A 171 15.63 -18.77 3.51
N GLY A 172 15.26 -19.22 2.31
CA GLY A 172 14.27 -20.30 2.11
C GLY A 172 12.84 -19.91 2.52
N GLY A 173 12.57 -18.61 2.59
CA GLY A 173 11.27 -18.04 2.93
C GLY A 173 10.30 -17.95 1.75
N LYS A 174 9.08 -17.51 2.05
CA LYS A 174 8.02 -17.28 1.05
C LYS A 174 8.23 -15.93 0.35
N VAL A 175 7.90 -15.89 -0.94
CA VAL A 175 7.99 -14.68 -1.77
C VAL A 175 6.60 -14.17 -2.17
N ILE A 176 6.51 -12.86 -2.41
CA ILE A 176 5.33 -12.25 -3.01
C ILE A 176 5.45 -12.37 -4.54
N ASN A 177 4.48 -13.01 -5.19
CA ASN A 177 4.47 -13.24 -6.63
C ASN A 177 4.05 -11.97 -7.42
N LEU A 178 4.87 -10.93 -7.37
CA LEU A 178 4.66 -9.68 -8.12
C LEU A 178 4.78 -9.92 -9.63
N LYS A 179 3.68 -9.70 -10.36
CA LYS A 179 3.57 -9.95 -11.80
C LYS A 179 3.73 -8.71 -12.66
N SER A 180 3.15 -7.59 -12.25
CA SER A 180 3.22 -6.35 -13.04
C SER A 180 3.03 -5.11 -12.20
N VAL A 181 3.43 -3.98 -12.79
CA VAL A 181 3.13 -2.63 -12.34
C VAL A 181 2.41 -1.90 -13.45
N ILE A 182 1.24 -1.31 -13.17
CA ILE A 182 0.38 -0.61 -14.13
C ILE A 182 0.27 0.85 -13.68
N ILE A 183 0.76 1.77 -14.50
CA ILE A 183 0.83 3.20 -14.15
C ILE A 183 -0.01 4.00 -15.15
N GLY A 184 -1.17 4.50 -14.72
CA GLY A 184 -2.01 5.40 -15.50
C GLY A 184 -1.62 6.87 -15.30
N ASN A 185 -1.27 7.59 -16.37
CA ASN A 185 -0.99 9.03 -16.33
C ASN A 185 -0.06 9.46 -15.16
N GLY A 186 0.97 8.65 -14.90
CA GLY A 186 1.79 8.80 -13.70
C GLY A 186 2.88 9.87 -13.79
N ILE A 187 3.19 10.49 -12.66
CA ILE A 187 4.41 11.30 -12.50
C ILE A 187 5.55 10.34 -12.17
N THR A 188 6.28 9.87 -13.18
CA THR A 188 7.39 8.91 -12.98
C THR A 188 8.74 9.61 -12.95
N ASP A 189 8.96 10.57 -13.84
CA ASP A 189 10.21 11.33 -13.93
C ASP A 189 9.91 12.82 -14.10
N ILE A 190 10.32 13.61 -13.12
CA ILE A 190 10.09 15.06 -13.09
C ILE A 190 10.90 15.78 -14.15
N SER A 191 12.09 15.26 -14.48
CA SER A 191 13.02 15.92 -15.41
C SER A 191 12.46 15.99 -16.83
N THR A 192 11.68 14.98 -17.23
CA THR A 192 11.00 14.90 -18.52
C THR A 192 9.56 15.45 -18.48
N LEU A 193 8.91 15.43 -17.31
CA LEU A 193 7.55 15.95 -17.14
C LEU A 193 7.44 17.46 -17.45
N TYR A 194 8.35 18.29 -16.93
CA TYR A 194 8.27 19.75 -17.12
C TYR A 194 8.45 20.18 -18.59
N PRO A 195 9.42 19.65 -19.33
CA PRO A 195 9.51 19.86 -20.78
C PRO A 195 8.25 19.38 -21.51
N GLY A 196 7.75 18.17 -21.20
CA GLY A 196 6.54 17.63 -21.83
C GLY A 196 5.31 18.51 -21.57
N ARG A 197 5.17 19.02 -20.35
CA ARG A 197 4.09 19.95 -19.99
C ARG A 197 4.11 21.21 -20.85
N TYR A 198 5.29 21.77 -21.12
CA TYR A 198 5.39 22.92 -22.02
C TYR A 198 4.90 22.58 -23.43
N GLU A 199 5.30 21.45 -23.99
CA GLU A 199 4.88 21.05 -25.34
C GLU A 199 3.38 20.80 -25.47
N ILE A 200 2.76 20.24 -24.43
CA ILE A 200 1.31 20.01 -24.36
C ILE A 200 0.53 21.32 -24.23
N GLU A 201 0.97 22.24 -23.36
CA GLU A 201 0.20 23.44 -23.04
C GLU A 201 0.49 24.63 -23.97
N CYS A 202 1.75 24.76 -24.40
CA CYS A 202 2.26 25.91 -25.14
C CYS A 202 2.63 25.58 -26.59
N GLY A 203 2.94 24.32 -26.86
CA GLY A 203 3.24 23.77 -28.17
C GLY A 203 2.00 23.24 -28.87
N ARG A 204 2.22 22.38 -29.87
CA ARG A 204 1.17 21.72 -30.65
C ARG A 204 1.16 20.21 -30.48
N ALA A 205 1.78 19.70 -29.41
CA ALA A 205 1.88 18.27 -29.19
C ALA A 205 0.52 17.62 -28.85
N ALA A 206 -0.40 18.37 -28.25
CA ALA A 206 -1.75 17.90 -27.92
C ALA A 206 -2.86 18.54 -28.77
N LEU A 207 -2.73 19.84 -29.11
CA LEU A 207 -3.76 20.62 -29.80
C LEU A 207 -3.12 21.50 -30.88
N ASP A 208 -3.79 21.69 -32.02
CA ASP A 208 -3.30 22.56 -33.11
C ASP A 208 -3.13 24.03 -32.69
N VAL A 209 -3.98 24.46 -31.75
CA VAL A 209 -3.95 25.79 -31.14
C VAL A 209 -3.55 25.63 -29.67
N PRO A 210 -2.40 26.20 -29.24
CA PRO A 210 -2.02 26.20 -27.83
C PRO A 210 -3.11 26.88 -26.99
N PHE A 211 -3.54 26.23 -25.91
CA PHE A 211 -4.59 26.81 -25.05
C PHE A 211 -4.05 27.87 -24.08
N GLN A 212 -2.72 27.94 -23.87
CA GLN A 212 -2.09 28.99 -23.07
C GLN A 212 -1.95 30.32 -23.81
N THR A 213 -2.16 31.43 -23.09
CA THR A 213 -1.96 32.78 -23.62
C THR A 213 -0.50 33.03 -24.03
N ILE A 214 -0.27 33.93 -24.99
CA ILE A 214 1.10 34.28 -25.43
C ILE A 214 1.98 34.68 -24.23
N GLY A 215 1.45 35.51 -23.32
CA GLY A 215 2.17 35.94 -22.13
C GLY A 215 2.59 34.78 -21.22
N ASN A 216 1.69 33.81 -20.98
CA ASN A 216 2.03 32.61 -20.20
C ASN A 216 3.06 31.75 -20.90
N ARG A 217 2.96 31.57 -22.22
CA ARG A 217 3.92 30.77 -23.00
C ARG A 217 5.34 31.33 -22.94
N VAL A 218 5.50 32.66 -23.02
CA VAL A 218 6.81 33.32 -22.86
C VAL A 218 7.37 33.08 -21.47
N ARG A 219 6.56 33.27 -20.41
CA ARG A 219 6.98 33.02 -19.02
C ARG A 219 7.37 31.56 -18.80
N MET A 220 6.57 30.61 -19.28
CA MET A 220 6.84 29.18 -19.16
C MET A 220 8.13 28.80 -19.91
N LYS A 221 8.38 29.33 -21.10
CA LYS A 221 9.62 29.05 -21.86
C LYS A 221 10.86 29.54 -21.13
N GLN A 222 10.82 30.75 -20.55
CA GLN A 222 11.92 31.30 -19.75
C GLN A 222 12.15 30.48 -18.48
N ALA A 223 11.08 30.10 -17.78
CA ALA A 223 11.17 29.29 -16.57
C ALA A 223 11.68 27.86 -16.85
N LEU A 224 11.28 27.26 -17.97
CA LEU A 224 11.66 25.89 -18.33
C LEU A 224 13.18 25.74 -18.45
N ALA A 225 13.85 26.67 -19.14
CA ALA A 225 15.31 26.62 -19.29
C ALA A 225 16.04 26.69 -17.93
N ARG A 226 15.53 27.52 -17.01
CA ARG A 226 16.04 27.59 -15.63
C ARG A 226 15.77 26.30 -14.87
N CYS A 227 14.56 25.74 -14.99
CA CYS A 227 14.15 24.50 -14.35
C CYS A 227 15.05 23.33 -14.79
N GLN A 228 15.25 23.15 -16.10
CA GLN A 228 16.10 22.09 -16.65
C GLN A 228 17.56 22.20 -16.24
N LYS A 229 18.08 23.40 -16.00
CA LYS A 229 19.45 23.60 -15.52
C LYS A 229 19.64 23.23 -14.03
N LEU A 230 18.56 23.24 -13.26
CA LEU A 230 18.57 23.00 -11.81
C LEU A 230 18.15 21.59 -11.41
N MET A 231 17.65 20.79 -12.37
CA MET A 231 17.36 19.36 -12.21
C MET A 231 18.60 18.55 -12.55
#